data_AF-A0A7S0MW32-F1
#
_entry.id   AF-A0A7S0MW32-F1
#
_cell.length_a   1.000
_cell.length_b   1.000
_cell.length_c   1.000
_cell.angle_alpha   90.00
_cell.angle_beta   90.00
_cell.angle_gamma   90.00
#
_symmetry.space_group_name_H-M   'P 1'
#
loop_
_entity.id
_entity.type
_entity.pdbx_description
1 polymer ?
#
loop_
_entity_poly.entity_id
_entity_poly.type
_entity_poly.pdbx_seq_one_letter_code
_entity_poly.pdbx_strand_id
1 'polypeptide(L)'
;ACQLRETSLESLHALVSGLQQAAGPRGRVVQCGGRVMLLERVRSNPRVARIDGFLSPEECDRVIEVARAGGGLHRSYTAGPAPSGNVESAQSVNGQQKVTVVNANRTSYNCRIDRSEPVAHAALARAAKLSGLTPQHSEPLQVVHYDRAQQYQEHWDYFDPSSPGYEERMGEQGQR
;
A
#
# COMPACT_ATOMS: atom_id res chain seq x y z
N ALA A 1 -26.16 9.10 -14.38
CA ALA A 1 -26.57 9.75 -13.13
C ALA A 1 -26.18 8.83 -11.97
N CYS A 2 -25.10 9.15 -11.27
CA CYS A 2 -24.62 8.37 -10.11
C CYS A 2 -25.48 8.79 -8.91
N GLN A 3 -26.37 7.92 -8.44
CA GLN A 3 -27.13 8.16 -7.21
C GLN A 3 -26.18 7.99 -6.02
N LEU A 4 -25.73 9.09 -5.44
CA LEU A 4 -25.17 9.09 -4.09
C LEU A 4 -26.28 8.64 -3.15
N ARG A 5 -26.24 7.37 -2.72
CA ARG A 5 -27.16 6.88 -1.70
C ARG A 5 -26.78 7.53 -0.37
N GLU A 6 -27.59 8.47 0.08
CA GLU A 6 -27.51 8.98 1.45
C GLU A 6 -27.78 7.81 2.41
N THR A 7 -26.76 7.38 3.14
CA THR A 7 -26.94 6.40 4.21
C THR A 7 -27.68 7.08 5.37
N SER A 8 -28.85 6.57 5.73
CA SER A 8 -29.61 7.10 6.88
C SER A 8 -28.83 6.94 8.19
N LEU A 9 -29.08 7.83 9.15
CA LEU A 9 -28.47 7.76 10.50
C LEU A 9 -28.75 6.41 11.18
N GLU A 10 -29.94 5.84 10.96
CA GLU A 10 -30.31 4.51 11.47
C GLU A 10 -29.46 3.40 10.85
N SER A 11 -29.17 3.48 9.54
CA SER A 11 -28.32 2.51 8.85
C SER A 11 -26.88 2.57 9.35
N LEU A 12 -26.36 3.78 9.60
CA LEU A 12 -25.05 3.99 10.19
C LEU A 12 -24.98 3.46 11.63
N HIS A 13 -26.00 3.74 12.44
CA HIS A 13 -26.08 3.22 13.81
C HIS A 13 -26.10 1.69 13.82
N ALA A 14 -26.93 1.06 12.99
CA ALA A 14 -26.99 -0.40 12.87
C ALA A 14 -25.65 -1.01 12.43
N LEU A 15 -24.96 -0.39 11.46
CA LEU A 15 -23.62 -0.81 11.02
C LEU A 15 -22.61 -0.74 12.17
N VAL A 16 -22.57 0.39 12.88
CA VAL A 16 -21.65 0.59 14.02
C VAL A 16 -21.95 -0.42 15.12
N SER A 17 -23.21 -0.61 15.48
CA SER A 17 -23.62 -1.58 16.50
C SER A 17 -23.25 -3.02 16.09
N GLY A 18 -23.44 -3.39 14.82
CA GLY A 18 -23.04 -4.70 14.31
C GLY A 18 -21.53 -4.91 14.38
N LEU A 19 -20.73 -3.92 14.00
CA LEU A 19 -19.27 -3.97 14.09
C LEU A 19 -18.78 -4.00 15.55
N GLN A 20 -19.46 -3.32 16.47
CA GLN A 20 -19.16 -3.35 17.90
C GLN A 20 -19.41 -4.74 18.49
N GLN A 21 -20.46 -5.42 18.06
CA GLN A 21 -20.76 -6.80 18.48
C GLN A 21 -19.80 -7.81 17.86
N ALA A 22 -19.37 -7.58 16.62
CA ALA A 22 -18.37 -8.42 15.94
C ALA A 22 -16.94 -8.19 16.46
N ALA A 23 -16.68 -7.06 17.12
CA ALA A 23 -15.40 -6.78 17.74
C ALA A 23 -15.17 -7.75 18.90
N GLY A 24 -14.28 -8.73 18.71
CA GLY A 24 -13.78 -9.56 19.79
C GLY A 24 -13.06 -8.73 20.87
N PRO A 25 -12.55 -9.34 21.95
CA PRO A 25 -11.90 -8.62 23.05
C PRO A 25 -10.65 -7.81 22.65
N ARG A 26 -10.12 -8.05 21.45
CA ARG A 26 -8.99 -7.32 20.84
C ARG A 26 -9.39 -6.39 19.69
N GLY A 27 -10.69 -6.32 19.38
CA GLY A 27 -11.29 -5.51 18.34
C GLY A 27 -11.79 -4.18 18.88
N ARG A 28 -11.75 -3.13 18.06
CA ARG A 28 -12.34 -1.82 18.33
C ARG A 28 -12.92 -1.27 17.04
N VAL A 29 -14.09 -0.65 17.14
CA VAL A 29 -14.66 0.10 16.03
C VAL A 29 -14.01 1.48 15.98
N VAL A 30 -13.52 1.87 14.81
CA VAL A 30 -12.87 3.16 14.57
C VAL A 30 -13.55 3.89 13.42
N GLN A 31 -13.64 5.21 13.53
CA GLN A 31 -14.15 6.08 12.47
C GLN A 31 -13.05 6.96 11.91
N CYS A 32 -12.77 6.86 10.62
CA CYS A 32 -11.71 7.61 9.96
C CYS A 32 -12.01 7.81 8.47
N GLY A 33 -11.82 9.04 7.98
CA GLY A 33 -12.04 9.38 6.57
C GLY A 33 -13.45 9.06 6.06
N GLY A 34 -14.47 9.34 6.87
CA GLY A 34 -15.87 9.04 6.55
C GLY A 34 -16.27 7.56 6.62
N ARG A 35 -15.36 6.67 7.06
CA ARG A 35 -15.61 5.23 7.16
C ARG A 35 -15.64 4.75 8.60
N VAL A 36 -16.50 3.78 8.86
CA VAL A 36 -16.49 2.97 10.10
C VAL A 36 -15.78 1.66 9.78
N MET A 37 -14.78 1.29 10.56
CA MET A 37 -13.91 0.15 10.34
C MET A 37 -13.75 -0.65 11.63
N LEU A 38 -13.44 -1.94 11.51
CA LEU A 38 -13.09 -2.79 12.65
C LEU A 38 -11.57 -2.96 12.70
N LEU A 39 -10.95 -2.48 13.77
CA LEU A 39 -9.51 -2.63 14.02
C LEU A 39 -9.29 -3.72 15.06
N GLU A 40 -8.57 -4.77 14.71
CA GLU A 40 -8.23 -5.90 15.58
C GLU A 40 -6.73 -5.99 15.81
N ARG A 41 -6.28 -6.07 17.07
CA ARG A 41 -4.87 -6.33 17.38
C ARG A 41 -4.52 -7.81 17.22
N VAL A 42 -3.60 -8.12 16.31
CA VAL A 42 -3.08 -9.47 16.03
C VAL A 42 -1.85 -9.80 16.88
N ARG A 43 -0.94 -8.83 17.04
CA ARG A 43 0.27 -8.92 17.88
C ARG A 43 0.56 -7.58 18.56
N SER A 44 1.09 -7.62 19.77
CA SER A 44 1.55 -6.43 20.51
C SER A 44 3.02 -6.12 20.25
N ASN A 45 3.85 -7.15 20.02
CA ASN A 45 5.28 -7.01 19.69
C ASN A 45 5.71 -8.10 18.68
N PRO A 46 6.03 -7.77 17.42
CA PRO A 46 5.84 -6.45 16.80
C PRO A 46 4.35 -6.03 16.81
N ARG A 47 4.08 -4.72 16.71
CA ARG A 47 2.72 -4.20 16.66
C ARG A 47 2.10 -4.55 15.31
N VAL A 48 1.12 -5.46 15.30
CA VAL A 48 0.40 -5.88 14.09
C VAL A 48 -1.09 -5.81 14.36
N ALA A 49 -1.83 -5.17 13.45
CA ALA A 49 -3.28 -5.05 13.51
C ALA A 49 -3.91 -5.37 12.14
N ARG A 50 -5.11 -5.96 12.16
CA ARG A 50 -5.98 -6.12 10.99
C ARG A 50 -7.03 -5.01 11.02
N ILE A 51 -7.34 -4.43 9.87
CA ILE A 51 -8.35 -3.39 9.73
C ILE A 51 -9.35 -3.82 8.67
N ASP A 52 -10.53 -4.24 9.10
CA ASP A 52 -11.61 -4.66 8.22
C ASP A 52 -12.42 -3.43 7.78
N GLY A 53 -12.73 -3.35 6.47
CA GLY A 53 -13.46 -2.23 5.87
C GLY A 53 -12.60 -1.00 5.52
N PHE A 54 -11.27 -1.14 5.49
CA PHE A 54 -10.34 -0.04 5.20
C PHE A 54 -10.58 0.64 3.84
N LEU A 55 -10.79 -0.16 2.79
CA LEU A 55 -11.31 0.28 1.49
C LEU A 55 -12.74 -0.25 1.31
N SER A 56 -13.59 0.50 0.63
CA SER A 56 -14.85 -0.03 0.09
C SER A 56 -14.60 -0.93 -1.13
N PRO A 57 -15.57 -1.76 -1.53
CA PRO A 57 -15.51 -2.48 -2.80
C PRO A 57 -15.24 -1.54 -4.00
N GLU A 58 -15.90 -0.40 -4.03
CA GLU A 58 -15.75 0.60 -5.10
C GLU A 58 -14.36 1.26 -5.08
N GLU A 59 -13.81 1.53 -3.89
CA GLU A 59 -12.44 2.03 -3.75
C GLU A 59 -11.42 0.97 -4.21
N CYS A 60 -11.63 -0.31 -3.90
CA CYS A 60 -10.81 -1.41 -4.39
C CYS A 60 -10.83 -1.49 -5.92
N ASP A 61 -12.02 -1.47 -6.53
CA ASP A 61 -12.17 -1.51 -7.98
C ASP A 61 -11.50 -0.31 -8.64
N ARG A 62 -11.66 0.89 -8.05
CA ARG A 62 -11.01 2.11 -8.56
C ARG A 62 -9.48 2.03 -8.48
N VAL A 63 -8.91 1.50 -7.40
CA VAL A 63 -7.45 1.28 -7.31
C VAL A 63 -6.97 0.37 -8.44
N ILE A 64 -7.69 -0.73 -8.72
CA ILE A 64 -7.35 -1.67 -9.79
C ILE A 64 -7.46 -1.01 -11.17
N GLU A 65 -8.52 -0.25 -11.40
CA GLU A 65 -8.75 0.49 -12.65
C GLU A 65 -7.62 1.48 -12.93
N VAL A 66 -7.29 2.32 -11.95
CA VAL A 66 -6.21 3.32 -12.07
C VAL A 66 -4.87 2.64 -12.29
N ALA A 67 -4.58 1.57 -11.56
CA ALA A 67 -3.35 0.81 -11.73
C ALA A 67 -3.18 0.24 -13.15
N ARG A 68 -4.28 -0.15 -13.80
CA ARG A 68 -4.29 -0.65 -15.19
C ARG A 68 -4.19 0.47 -16.22
N ALA A 69 -4.81 1.63 -15.95
CA ALA A 69 -4.87 2.75 -16.88
C ALA A 69 -3.66 3.70 -16.84
N GLY A 70 -3.07 3.94 -15.66
CA GLY A 70 -2.06 4.97 -15.39
C GLY A 70 -0.62 4.63 -15.79
N GLY A 71 -0.43 4.00 -16.95
CA GLY A 71 0.88 3.53 -17.43
C GLY A 71 1.06 2.00 -17.34
N GLY A 72 0.22 1.35 -16.53
CA GLY A 72 0.10 -0.12 -16.46
C GLY A 72 0.97 -0.77 -15.39
N LEU A 73 0.61 -2.00 -15.05
CA LEU A 73 1.39 -2.88 -14.18
C LEU A 73 2.65 -3.34 -14.94
N HIS A 74 3.84 -3.10 -14.39
CA HIS A 74 5.10 -3.55 -14.97
C HIS A 74 5.76 -4.61 -14.11
N ARG A 75 6.66 -5.41 -14.69
CA ARG A 75 7.39 -6.43 -13.95
C ARG A 75 8.17 -5.77 -12.80
N SER A 76 8.11 -6.35 -11.61
CA SER A 76 8.78 -5.79 -10.45
C SER A 76 10.30 -5.96 -10.49
N TYR A 77 11.02 -4.88 -10.22
CA TYR A 77 12.48 -4.84 -10.07
C TYR A 77 12.85 -4.38 -8.65
N THR A 78 14.03 -4.78 -8.17
CA THR A 78 14.64 -4.23 -6.94
C THR A 78 16.00 -3.65 -7.31
N ALA A 79 16.38 -2.51 -6.71
CA ALA A 79 17.73 -1.98 -6.85
C ALA A 79 18.70 -2.85 -6.04
N GLY A 80 19.50 -3.67 -6.72
CA GLY A 80 20.57 -4.46 -6.14
C GLY A 80 21.74 -4.57 -7.13
N PRO A 81 22.98 -4.82 -6.66
CA PRO A 81 24.10 -5.07 -7.55
C PRO A 81 23.77 -6.26 -8.45
N ALA A 82 24.02 -6.13 -9.76
CA ALA A 82 23.68 -7.15 -10.73
C ALA A 82 24.35 -8.49 -10.39
N PRO A 83 23.60 -9.56 -10.07
CA PRO A 83 24.13 -10.90 -10.21
C PRO A 83 24.27 -11.19 -11.71
N SER A 84 25.08 -12.19 -12.04
CA SER A 84 25.27 -12.76 -13.37
C SER A 84 24.01 -13.47 -13.92
N GLY A 85 22.86 -12.81 -13.88
CA GLY A 85 21.57 -13.28 -14.36
C GLY A 85 21.00 -12.31 -15.38
N ASN A 86 20.10 -12.83 -16.22
CA ASN A 86 19.61 -12.18 -17.43
C ASN A 86 19.10 -10.75 -17.16
N VAL A 87 19.75 -9.79 -17.84
CA VAL A 87 19.39 -8.38 -17.88
C VAL A 87 18.32 -8.21 -18.95
N GLU A 88 17.08 -7.89 -18.57
CA GLU A 88 15.97 -7.75 -19.55
C GLU A 88 15.58 -6.30 -19.85
N SER A 89 16.03 -5.31 -19.09
CA SER A 89 15.93 -3.92 -19.55
C SER A 89 16.98 -3.03 -18.90
N ALA A 90 17.46 -2.06 -19.67
CA ALA A 90 18.26 -0.94 -19.19
C ALA A 90 17.42 0.31 -19.40
N GLN A 91 16.88 0.89 -18.32
CA GLN A 91 16.38 2.26 -18.37
C GLN A 91 17.53 3.21 -18.08
N SER A 92 18.00 3.88 -19.13
CA SER A 92 18.93 5.01 -19.03
C SER A 92 18.17 6.23 -18.51
N VAL A 93 18.55 6.71 -17.34
CA VAL A 93 18.15 8.03 -16.85
C VAL A 93 19.44 8.79 -16.56
N ASN A 94 19.63 9.93 -17.24
CA ASN A 94 20.81 10.81 -17.10
C ASN A 94 22.19 10.18 -17.35
N GLY A 95 22.30 9.24 -18.31
CA GLY A 95 23.60 8.69 -18.71
C GLY A 95 24.28 7.79 -17.67
N GLN A 96 23.60 7.51 -16.55
CA GLN A 96 24.00 6.50 -15.59
C GLN A 96 23.22 5.21 -15.86
N GLN A 97 23.94 4.13 -16.14
CA GLN A 97 23.34 2.85 -16.47
C GLN A 97 22.81 2.18 -15.20
N LYS A 98 21.55 2.44 -14.86
CA LYS A 98 20.84 1.71 -13.82
C LYS A 98 20.42 0.36 -14.39
N VAL A 99 21.22 -0.67 -14.12
CA VAL A 99 20.92 -2.06 -14.54
C VAL A 99 19.72 -2.55 -13.74
N THR A 100 18.56 -2.71 -14.41
CA THR A 100 17.36 -3.31 -13.81
C THR A 100 17.43 -4.82 -13.95
N VAL A 101 17.68 -5.50 -12.83
CA VAL A 101 17.74 -6.97 -12.74
C VAL A 101 16.35 -7.51 -12.43
N VAL A 102 15.89 -8.49 -13.21
CA VAL A 102 14.69 -9.26 -12.88
C VAL A 102 14.95 -10.00 -11.57
N ASN A 103 14.30 -9.57 -10.49
CA ASN A 103 14.56 -10.15 -9.18
C ASN A 103 13.82 -11.48 -9.04
N ALA A 104 14.55 -12.57 -8.81
CA ALA A 104 13.98 -13.89 -8.50
C ALA A 104 13.17 -13.88 -7.19
N ASN A 105 13.47 -12.94 -6.28
CA ASN A 105 12.83 -12.83 -4.97
C ASN A 105 11.52 -12.03 -5.00
N ARG A 106 11.21 -11.36 -6.11
CA ARG A 106 9.96 -10.64 -6.33
C ARG A 106 9.44 -10.89 -7.74
N THR A 107 8.47 -11.79 -7.87
CA THR A 107 7.98 -12.22 -9.17
C THR A 107 6.73 -11.49 -9.66
N SER A 108 6.17 -10.59 -8.84
CA SER A 108 4.96 -9.81 -9.13
C SER A 108 5.10 -8.74 -10.21
N TYR A 109 3.97 -8.18 -10.60
CA TYR A 109 3.86 -6.90 -11.30
C TYR A 109 3.52 -5.79 -10.30
N ASN A 110 4.00 -4.57 -10.53
CA ASN A 110 3.64 -3.43 -9.70
C ASN A 110 3.55 -2.13 -10.50
N CYS A 111 2.86 -1.17 -9.91
CA CYS A 111 2.91 0.23 -10.30
C CYS A 111 2.76 1.10 -9.05
N ARG A 112 2.91 2.42 -9.22
CA ARG A 112 2.62 3.40 -8.18
C ARG A 112 1.51 4.32 -8.68
N ILE A 113 0.50 4.52 -7.85
CA ILE A 113 -0.55 5.50 -8.06
C ILE A 113 -0.13 6.77 -7.30
N ASP A 114 -0.12 7.90 -8.01
CA ASP A 114 0.26 9.17 -7.42
C ASP A 114 -0.69 9.58 -6.27
N ARG A 115 -0.15 10.32 -5.31
CA ARG A 115 -0.91 10.76 -4.12
C ARG A 115 -2.06 11.70 -4.48
N SER A 116 -2.00 12.35 -5.65
CA SER A 116 -3.06 13.23 -6.15
C SER A 116 -4.30 12.47 -6.61
N GLU A 117 -4.20 11.16 -6.92
CA GLU A 117 -5.41 10.42 -7.30
C GLU A 117 -6.36 10.30 -6.10
N PRO A 118 -7.66 10.65 -6.22
CA PRO A 118 -8.56 10.77 -5.08
C PRO A 118 -8.63 9.51 -4.21
N VAL A 119 -8.62 8.32 -4.84
CA VAL A 119 -8.65 7.05 -4.10
C VAL A 119 -7.36 6.81 -3.32
N ALA A 120 -6.20 7.15 -3.88
CA ALA A 120 -4.91 7.03 -3.23
C ALA A 120 -4.79 8.06 -2.09
N HIS A 121 -5.19 9.31 -2.34
CA HIS A 121 -5.22 10.37 -1.34
C HIS A 121 -6.04 9.96 -0.10
N ALA A 122 -7.27 9.50 -0.32
CA ALA A 122 -8.17 9.08 0.75
C ALA A 122 -7.59 7.89 1.55
N ALA A 123 -7.05 6.88 0.85
CA ALA A 123 -6.43 5.73 1.49
C ALA A 123 -5.19 6.12 2.33
N LEU A 124 -4.28 6.93 1.78
CA LEU A 124 -3.07 7.38 2.48
C LEU A 124 -3.40 8.25 3.69
N ALA A 125 -4.40 9.15 3.58
CA ALA A 125 -4.85 9.95 4.71
C ALA A 125 -5.45 9.08 5.83
N ARG A 126 -6.23 8.04 5.49
CA ARG A 126 -6.73 7.08 6.47
C ARG A 126 -5.60 6.28 7.12
N ALA A 127 -4.65 5.77 6.34
CA ALA A 127 -3.50 5.01 6.84
C ALA A 127 -2.69 5.85 7.83
N ALA A 128 -2.33 7.08 7.44
CA ALA A 128 -1.57 8.01 8.26
C ALA A 128 -2.28 8.33 9.59
N LYS A 129 -3.59 8.60 9.57
CA LYS A 129 -4.37 8.83 10.79
C LYS A 129 -4.41 7.60 11.71
N LEU A 130 -4.55 6.39 11.15
CA LEU A 130 -4.59 5.16 11.93
C LEU A 130 -3.21 4.77 12.50
N SER A 131 -2.12 5.08 11.79
CA SER A 131 -0.75 4.80 12.22
C SER A 131 -0.16 5.90 13.11
N GLY A 132 -0.82 7.05 13.25
CA GLY A 132 -0.29 8.22 13.96
C GLY A 132 0.85 8.91 13.21
N LEU A 133 0.90 8.78 11.89
CA LEU A 133 1.92 9.36 11.01
C LEU A 133 1.38 10.56 10.24
N THR A 134 2.29 11.35 9.68
CA THR A 134 1.98 12.50 8.84
C THR A 134 1.80 12.06 7.38
N PRO A 135 0.66 12.35 6.71
CA PRO A 135 0.42 11.93 5.34
C PRO A 135 1.50 12.36 4.34
N GLN A 136 2.11 13.53 4.55
CA GLN A 136 3.16 14.10 3.70
C GLN A 136 4.45 13.25 3.68
N HIS A 137 4.64 12.37 4.67
CA HIS A 137 5.78 11.45 4.70
C HIS A 137 5.52 10.16 3.92
N SER A 138 4.27 9.87 3.56
CA SER A 138 3.94 8.65 2.80
C SER A 138 4.64 8.62 1.46
N GLU A 139 4.99 7.44 0.95
CA GLU A 139 5.27 7.21 -0.48
C GLU A 139 3.97 7.24 -1.31
N PRO A 140 4.04 7.31 -2.65
CA PRO A 140 2.87 7.04 -3.49
C PRO A 140 2.29 5.65 -3.23
N LEU A 141 0.99 5.45 -3.48
CA LEU A 141 0.33 4.18 -3.23
C LEU A 141 0.88 3.11 -4.18
N GLN A 142 1.59 2.12 -3.65
CA GLN A 142 2.08 1.00 -4.45
C GLN A 142 1.00 -0.07 -4.62
N VAL A 143 0.74 -0.44 -5.88
CA VAL A 143 -0.14 -1.56 -6.22
C VAL A 143 0.72 -2.72 -6.68
N VAL A 144 0.45 -3.92 -6.15
CA VAL A 144 1.18 -5.14 -6.48
C VAL A 144 0.19 -6.22 -6.89
N HIS A 145 0.46 -6.88 -8.01
CA HIS A 145 -0.33 -7.98 -8.55
C HIS A 145 0.51 -9.26 -8.61
N TYR A 146 0.00 -10.33 -8.00
CA TYR A 146 0.58 -11.66 -8.03
C TYR A 146 -0.31 -12.61 -8.83
N ASP A 147 0.28 -13.31 -9.79
CA ASP A 147 -0.31 -14.52 -10.37
C ASP A 147 -0.09 -15.73 -9.43
N ARG A 148 -0.72 -16.87 -9.70
CA ARG A 148 -0.80 -18.04 -8.81
C ARG A 148 0.55 -18.57 -8.30
N ALA A 149 1.59 -18.51 -9.12
CA ALA A 149 2.94 -18.99 -8.76
C ALA A 149 3.89 -17.85 -8.34
N GLN A 150 3.40 -16.61 -8.30
CA GLN A 150 4.23 -15.47 -7.97
C GLN A 150 4.29 -15.25 -6.46
N GLN A 151 5.42 -14.75 -5.98
CA GLN A 151 5.66 -14.53 -4.56
C GLN A 151 6.56 -13.32 -4.33
N TYR A 152 6.59 -12.90 -3.07
CA TYR A 152 7.61 -12.02 -2.54
C TYR A 152 8.22 -12.73 -1.33
N GLN A 153 9.53 -12.98 -1.40
CA GLN A 153 10.27 -13.58 -0.29
C GLN A 153 10.30 -12.65 0.93
N GLU A 154 10.65 -13.22 2.08
CA GLU A 154 10.84 -12.49 3.32
C GLU A 154 11.83 -11.33 3.15
N HIS A 155 11.46 -10.17 3.68
CA HIS A 155 12.27 -8.95 3.61
C HIS A 155 11.85 -7.99 4.73
N TRP A 156 12.65 -6.95 4.90
CA TRP A 156 12.33 -5.81 5.73
C TRP A 156 11.78 -4.67 4.86
N ASP A 157 10.78 -3.96 5.37
CA ASP A 157 10.25 -2.76 4.71
C ASP A 157 11.17 -1.54 4.90
N TYR A 158 12.11 -1.58 5.84
CA TYR A 158 13.08 -0.52 6.11
C TYR A 158 14.40 -0.75 5.38
N PHE A 159 15.16 0.32 5.15
CA PHE A 159 16.54 0.22 4.65
C PHE A 159 17.51 0.04 5.81
N ASP A 160 18.40 -0.95 5.72
CA ASP A 160 19.45 -1.16 6.71
C ASP A 160 20.42 0.05 6.71
N PRO A 161 20.61 0.75 7.85
CA PRO A 161 21.55 1.87 7.98
C PRO A 161 22.99 1.53 7.60
N SER A 162 23.38 0.25 7.68
CA SER A 162 24.70 -0.24 7.30
C SER A 162 24.83 -0.56 5.81
N SER A 163 23.72 -0.54 5.05
CA SER A 163 23.73 -0.93 3.64
C SER A 163 24.34 0.15 2.73
N PRO A 164 25.11 -0.24 1.69
CA PRO A 164 25.55 0.70 0.66
C PRO A 164 24.38 1.44 0.00
N GLY A 165 24.49 2.75 -0.11
CA GLY A 165 23.45 3.62 -0.66
C GLY A 165 22.29 3.91 0.30
N TYR A 166 22.44 3.64 1.60
CA TYR A 166 21.47 4.07 2.61
C TYR A 166 21.24 5.58 2.56
N GLU A 167 22.31 6.39 2.60
CA GLU A 167 22.20 7.86 2.58
C GLU A 167 21.52 8.41 1.31
N GLU A 168 21.73 7.77 0.16
CA GLU A 168 21.09 8.15 -1.11
C GLU A 168 19.57 7.87 -1.08
N ARG A 169 19.15 6.77 -0.45
CA ARG A 169 17.73 6.39 -0.34
C ARG A 169 17.00 7.16 0.76
N MET A 170 17.72 7.65 1.76
CA MET A 170 17.15 8.41 2.87
C MET A 170 16.76 9.82 2.41
N GLY A 171 15.54 10.24 2.74
CA GLY A 171 15.06 11.60 2.47
C GLY A 171 14.30 11.77 1.15
N GLU A 172 14.31 10.79 0.25
CA GLU A 172 13.61 10.88 -1.03
C GLU A 172 12.08 10.75 -0.89
N GLN A 173 11.58 9.90 0.01
CA GLN A 173 10.17 9.77 0.48
C GLN A 173 10.02 8.49 1.36
N GLY A 174 9.03 8.44 2.26
CA GLY A 174 8.72 7.23 3.05
C GLY A 174 9.64 7.02 4.26
N GLN A 175 10.83 6.49 4.00
CA GLN A 175 11.80 6.09 5.03
C GLN A 175 12.66 7.29 5.45
N ARG A 176 12.61 7.60 6.75
CA ARG A 176 13.34 8.68 7.42
C ARG A 176 13.77 8.24 8.82
#